data_AF-A0A099LPQ1-F1
#
_entry.id   AF-A0A099LPQ1-F1
#
_cell.length_a   1.000
_cell.length_b   1.000
_cell.length_c   1.000
_cell.angle_alpha   90.00
_cell.angle_beta   90.00
_cell.angle_gamma   90.00
#
_symmetry.space_group_name_H-M   'P 1'
#
loop_
_entity.id
_entity.type
_entity.pdbx_description
1 polymer ?
#
loop_
_entity_poly.entity_id
_entity_poly.type
_entity_poly.pdbx_seq_one_letter_code
_entity_poly.pdbx_strand_id
1 'polypeptide(L)'
;MNPTTQSSTTSTHPARQLLSLFIQQMGELATQKAISVNCIGWHHHAYVHPHLTFYPSEHSNNPRMVLQTMHPIEGFIQQGSSDSWRATANGLEGTALAHNDALLALDEMGEVDPKEAGDVAYMLANGQGKTRAGKYGEMRLPARWRLVFLSTGEVTLESHLASIGKRVKAGQQVRVIDLSADAGAQIGVFNQSHGMNAADLADHLKQQSRQHCGSLALDWLRHLTQHSAQVRPVFQNVRQRFLASLPPESDGQVRRVAEKFALLASAGLLAIQAKVLDWSAQSVEAACLSQLNQWILARGGVAANEDQQAIRQVRSFIEQHGESRFTPKQIGYSSQVRQRAGWIDTSGPQTLYLFYPTGWREATEGLSPDRAAKALMAAGYLIPDGNRPQRKVSLPDNTRPRMYCVKGSILDD
;
A
#
# COMPACT_ATOMS: atom_id res chain seq x y z
N MET A 1 -0.91 89.11 22.07
CA MET A 1 -1.72 88.31 21.13
C MET A 1 -0.92 88.20 19.84
N ASN A 2 -0.53 87.07 19.26
CA ASN A 2 -0.43 85.65 19.64
C ASN A 2 0.55 85.09 18.57
N PRO A 3 1.55 84.25 18.91
CA PRO A 3 2.39 83.62 17.90
C PRO A 3 1.64 82.42 17.28
N THR A 4 1.52 82.39 15.96
CA THR A 4 0.85 81.32 15.22
C THR A 4 1.74 80.08 15.17
N THR A 5 1.43 79.09 15.99
CA THR A 5 2.00 77.74 15.93
C THR A 5 1.50 77.00 14.69
N GLN A 6 2.39 76.70 13.74
CA GLN A 6 2.15 75.65 12.75
C GLN A 6 2.26 74.29 13.45
N SER A 7 1.13 73.61 13.67
CA SER A 7 1.14 72.20 14.09
C SER A 7 1.49 71.33 12.89
N SER A 8 2.68 70.73 12.90
CA SER A 8 3.00 69.60 12.03
C SER A 8 2.12 68.41 12.44
N THR A 9 1.07 68.13 11.68
CA THR A 9 0.28 66.91 11.81
C THR A 9 1.10 65.74 11.26
N THR A 10 1.86 65.07 12.13
CA THR A 10 2.42 63.76 11.84
C THR A 10 1.28 62.77 11.65
N SER A 11 1.00 62.38 10.41
CA SER A 11 0.05 61.30 10.13
C SER A 11 0.63 59.99 10.66
N THR A 12 0.13 59.53 11.80
CA THR A 12 0.43 58.20 12.32
C THR A 12 -0.28 57.18 11.45
N HIS A 13 0.33 56.81 10.32
CA HIS A 13 -0.10 55.64 9.58
C HIS A 13 0.12 54.42 10.48
N PRO A 14 -0.90 53.55 10.69
CA PRO A 14 -0.72 52.32 11.42
C PRO A 14 0.41 51.52 10.78
N ALA A 15 1.33 50.95 11.57
CA ALA A 15 2.51 50.24 11.07
C ALA A 15 2.17 49.18 9.98
N ARG A 16 0.98 48.57 10.06
CA ARG A 16 0.45 47.65 9.05
C ARG A 16 0.29 48.30 7.67
N GLN A 17 -0.17 49.54 7.60
CA GLN A 17 -0.40 50.28 6.36
C GLN A 17 0.92 50.71 5.71
N LEU A 18 1.88 51.14 6.53
CA LEU A 18 3.25 51.42 6.07
C LEU A 18 3.94 50.14 5.56
N LEU A 19 3.77 49.01 6.25
CA LEU A 19 4.29 47.72 5.80
C LEU A 19 3.64 47.26 4.50
N SER A 20 2.33 47.42 4.34
CA SER A 20 1.63 47.09 3.09
C SER A 20 2.11 47.95 1.91
N LEU A 21 2.25 49.26 2.11
CA LEU A 21 2.79 50.16 1.09
C LEU A 21 4.24 49.84 0.75
N PHE A 22 5.06 49.54 1.76
CA PHE A 22 6.44 49.10 1.57
C PHE A 22 6.51 47.80 0.75
N ILE A 23 5.70 46.77 1.07
CA ILE A 23 5.67 45.51 0.32
C ILE A 23 5.22 45.75 -1.14
N GLN A 24 4.21 46.61 -1.35
CA GLN A 24 3.72 46.92 -2.70
C GLN A 24 4.77 47.66 -3.54
N GLN A 25 5.45 48.66 -2.96
CA GLN A 25 6.53 49.40 -3.62
C GLN A 25 7.79 48.54 -3.83
N MET A 26 8.15 47.70 -2.87
CA MET A 26 9.29 46.79 -2.97
C MET A 26 9.03 45.62 -3.92
N GLY A 27 7.76 45.27 -4.16
CA GLY A 27 7.37 44.28 -5.17
C GLY A 27 7.81 44.67 -6.59
N GLU A 28 7.83 45.97 -6.89
CA GLU A 28 8.34 46.51 -8.17
C GLU A 28 9.88 46.55 -8.22
N LEU A 29 10.54 46.61 -7.06
CA LEU A 29 12.00 46.57 -6.90
C LEU A 29 12.56 45.14 -6.78
N ALA A 30 11.70 44.12 -6.74
CA ALA A 30 12.11 42.73 -6.67
C ALA A 30 12.83 42.31 -7.97
N THR A 31 14.16 42.39 -7.98
CA THR A 31 15.01 42.02 -9.12
C THR A 31 15.10 40.50 -9.35
N GLN A 32 14.62 39.69 -8.40
CA GLN A 32 14.64 38.24 -8.47
C GLN A 32 13.26 37.67 -8.12
N LYS A 33 12.75 36.79 -8.98
CA LYS A 33 11.53 36.02 -8.72
C LYS A 33 11.89 34.65 -8.17
N ALA A 34 11.18 34.21 -7.14
CA ALA A 34 11.27 32.87 -6.59
C ALA A 34 9.93 32.15 -6.74
N ILE A 35 9.99 30.85 -6.95
CA ILE A 35 8.81 29.97 -6.95
C ILE A 35 8.67 29.44 -5.54
N SER A 36 7.54 29.76 -4.89
CA SER A 36 7.18 29.18 -3.60
C SER A 36 6.56 27.81 -3.81
N VAL A 37 7.07 26.81 -3.09
CA VAL A 37 6.53 25.45 -3.07
C VAL A 37 6.13 25.07 -1.66
N ASN A 38 5.08 24.27 -1.50
CA ASN A 38 4.48 23.97 -0.20
C ASN A 38 4.91 22.63 0.43
N CYS A 39 5.73 21.86 -0.27
CA CYS A 39 6.26 20.57 0.18
C CYS A 39 7.60 20.29 -0.52
N ILE A 40 8.39 19.39 0.06
CA ILE A 40 9.61 18.88 -0.57
C ILE A 40 9.27 18.05 -1.82
N GLY A 41 10.25 17.69 -2.61
CA GLY A 41 10.09 16.75 -3.73
C GLY A 41 10.26 17.36 -5.10
N TRP A 42 9.77 16.66 -6.13
CA TRP A 42 9.93 17.06 -7.53
C TRP A 42 8.95 18.18 -7.91
N HIS A 43 9.51 19.32 -8.33
CA HIS A 43 8.81 20.46 -8.89
C HIS A 43 9.35 20.75 -10.29
N HIS A 44 8.61 20.35 -11.31
CA HIS A 44 9.07 20.30 -12.70
C HIS A 44 10.31 19.41 -12.87
N HIS A 45 11.46 20.01 -13.19
CA HIS A 45 12.73 19.30 -13.38
C HIS A 45 13.68 19.45 -12.19
N ALA A 46 13.27 20.19 -11.16
CA ALA A 46 14.05 20.40 -9.95
C ALA A 46 13.51 19.55 -8.81
N TYR A 47 14.39 19.12 -7.91
CA TYR A 47 14.00 18.53 -6.64
C TYR A 47 14.26 19.54 -5.52
N VAL A 48 13.21 19.90 -4.77
CA VAL A 48 13.30 20.82 -3.64
C VAL A 48 13.46 20.00 -2.36
N HIS A 49 14.63 20.12 -1.74
CA HIS A 49 14.94 19.58 -0.42
C HIS A 49 14.96 20.74 0.59
N PRO A 50 14.73 20.51 1.91
CA PRO A 50 14.65 21.62 2.87
C PRO A 50 15.89 22.53 2.91
N HIS A 51 17.07 21.94 2.67
CA HIS A 51 18.34 22.65 2.74
C HIS A 51 18.93 23.01 1.36
N LEU A 52 18.46 22.38 0.28
CA LEU A 52 19.08 22.44 -1.05
C LEU A 52 18.02 22.32 -2.15
N THR A 53 18.28 22.87 -3.32
CA THR A 53 17.48 22.56 -4.53
C THR A 53 18.40 21.98 -5.58
N PHE A 54 18.01 20.83 -6.11
CA PHE A 54 18.75 20.11 -7.13
C PHE A 54 18.13 20.39 -8.50
N TYR A 55 18.94 20.77 -9.48
CA TYR A 55 18.51 21.08 -10.85
C TYR A 55 19.17 20.13 -11.86
N PRO A 56 18.62 19.99 -13.09
CA PRO A 56 19.23 19.16 -14.13
C PRO A 56 20.57 19.70 -14.65
N SER A 57 20.72 21.02 -14.68
CA SER A 57 21.98 21.70 -14.98
C SER A 57 22.21 22.82 -13.97
N GLU A 58 23.47 23.09 -13.64
CA GLU A 58 23.83 24.18 -12.72
C GLU A 58 23.84 25.57 -13.39
N HIS A 59 23.35 25.68 -14.64
CA HIS A 59 23.44 26.93 -15.39
C HIS A 59 22.46 28.00 -14.87
N SER A 60 22.87 29.27 -15.00
CA SER A 60 22.42 30.46 -14.27
C SER A 60 20.96 30.91 -14.43
N ASN A 61 20.09 30.14 -15.08
CA ASN A 61 18.69 30.52 -15.34
C ASN A 61 17.65 29.66 -14.59
N ASN A 62 18.10 28.87 -13.62
CA ASN A 62 17.20 28.13 -12.74
C ASN A 62 16.41 29.08 -11.84
N PRO A 63 15.06 29.00 -11.83
CA PRO A 63 14.27 29.82 -10.93
C PRO A 63 14.54 29.40 -9.49
N ARG A 64 14.81 30.38 -8.62
CA ARG A 64 15.00 30.11 -7.19
C ARG A 64 13.75 29.46 -6.60
N MET A 65 13.88 28.27 -6.04
CA MET A 65 12.79 27.60 -5.32
C MET A 65 12.87 27.95 -3.83
N VAL A 66 11.73 28.23 -3.21
CA VAL A 66 11.63 28.47 -1.77
C VAL A 66 10.57 27.55 -1.19
N LEU A 67 10.99 26.66 -0.29
CA LEU A 67 10.08 25.79 0.46
C LEU A 67 9.37 26.62 1.53
N GLN A 68 8.05 26.77 1.41
CA GLN A 68 7.16 27.38 2.38
C GLN A 68 6.12 26.37 2.84
N THR A 69 6.47 25.60 3.88
CA THR A 69 5.58 24.63 4.49
C THR A 69 5.19 25.06 5.89
N MET A 70 3.94 24.78 6.27
CA MET A 70 3.45 24.91 7.65
C MET A 70 3.66 23.62 8.45
N HIS A 71 4.13 22.55 7.80
CA HIS A 71 4.36 21.26 8.41
C HIS A 71 5.82 21.15 8.87
N PRO A 72 6.07 20.59 10.07
CA PRO A 72 7.43 20.33 10.53
C PRO A 72 8.19 19.44 9.53
N ILE A 73 9.47 19.74 9.35
CA ILE A 73 10.42 18.96 8.54
C ILE A 73 11.43 18.25 9.46
N GLU A 74 10.97 17.82 10.63
CA GLU A 74 11.82 17.26 11.70
C GLU A 74 12.65 16.06 11.24
N GLY A 75 12.14 15.25 10.30
CA GLY A 75 12.87 14.14 9.68
C GLY A 75 14.13 14.56 8.89
N PHE A 76 14.34 15.86 8.63
CA PHE A 76 15.57 16.41 8.05
C PHE A 76 16.45 17.17 9.05
N ILE A 77 15.99 17.28 10.31
CA ILE A 77 16.71 17.96 11.40
C ILE A 77 17.27 16.93 12.38
N GLN A 78 16.54 15.85 12.64
CA GLN A 78 16.96 14.76 13.51
C GLN A 78 17.64 13.64 12.71
N GLN A 79 18.74 13.11 13.26
CA GLN A 79 19.44 11.98 12.66
C GLN A 79 18.75 10.66 13.07
N GLY A 80 18.39 9.84 12.07
CA GLY A 80 18.02 8.44 12.29
C GLY A 80 16.67 8.18 12.97
N SER A 81 15.68 9.08 12.84
CA SER A 81 14.34 8.88 13.38
C SER A 81 13.38 8.33 12.31
N SER A 82 12.72 7.21 12.62
CA SER A 82 11.46 6.82 11.97
C SER A 82 10.29 7.62 12.56
N ASP A 83 9.26 7.85 11.77
CA ASP A 83 7.98 8.34 12.27
C ASP A 83 7.20 7.19 12.92
N SER A 84 6.27 7.48 13.83
CA SER A 84 5.39 6.46 14.43
C SER A 84 4.03 6.44 13.75
N TRP A 85 3.43 5.26 13.65
CA TRP A 85 2.02 5.11 13.28
C TRP A 85 1.03 5.70 14.30
N ARG A 86 1.49 5.99 15.52
CA ARG A 86 0.71 6.60 16.60
C ARG A 86 0.46 8.09 16.35
N ALA A 87 -0.30 8.37 15.31
CA ALA A 87 -0.68 9.71 14.91
C ALA A 87 -2.12 9.71 14.36
N THR A 88 -2.79 10.85 14.47
CA THR A 88 -4.08 11.04 13.80
C THR A 88 -3.88 11.09 12.29
N ALA A 89 -4.93 10.75 11.52
CA ALA A 89 -4.89 10.89 10.06
C ALA A 89 -4.41 12.28 9.59
N ASN A 90 -4.80 13.36 10.29
CA ASN A 90 -4.35 14.73 9.99
C ASN A 90 -2.86 14.94 10.26
N GLY A 91 -2.31 14.31 11.31
CA GLY A 91 -0.88 14.33 11.59
C GLY A 91 -0.11 13.68 10.45
N LEU A 92 -0.55 12.49 10.03
CA LEU A 92 0.06 11.73 8.95
C LEU A 92 -0.08 12.39 7.57
N GLU A 93 -1.10 13.22 7.32
CA GLU A 93 -1.14 14.11 6.13
C GLU A 93 0.05 15.07 6.11
N GLY A 94 0.37 15.68 7.25
CA GLY A 94 1.51 16.58 7.40
C GLY A 94 2.85 15.86 7.22
N THR A 95 3.00 14.71 7.87
CA THR A 95 4.17 13.83 7.71
C THR A 95 4.34 13.40 6.25
N ALA A 96 3.26 13.02 5.57
CA ALA A 96 3.31 12.63 4.16
C ALA A 96 3.79 13.76 3.23
N LEU A 97 3.38 15.01 3.50
CA LEU A 97 3.88 16.18 2.77
C LEU A 97 5.35 16.48 3.07
N ALA A 98 5.77 16.28 4.32
CA ALA A 98 7.16 16.44 4.73
C ALA A 98 8.06 15.37 4.09
N HIS A 99 7.51 14.24 3.68
CA HIS A 99 8.24 13.15 3.00
C HIS A 99 7.94 13.07 1.50
N ASN A 100 7.27 14.05 0.89
CA ASN A 100 6.87 13.98 -0.53
C ASN A 100 8.09 13.72 -1.45
N ASP A 101 8.01 12.66 -2.27
CA ASP A 101 9.12 12.15 -3.10
C ASP A 101 10.38 11.73 -2.32
N ALA A 102 10.24 11.48 -1.03
CA ALA A 102 11.23 10.85 -0.16
C ALA A 102 10.65 9.57 0.45
N LEU A 103 11.49 8.80 1.14
CA LEU A 103 11.07 7.64 1.92
C LEU A 103 10.35 8.11 3.17
N LEU A 104 9.15 7.58 3.43
CA LEU A 104 8.49 7.68 4.73
C LEU A 104 8.63 6.35 5.46
N ALA A 105 9.36 6.31 6.58
CA ALA A 105 9.49 5.12 7.40
C ALA A 105 8.60 5.26 8.64
N LEU A 106 7.58 4.39 8.75
CA LEU A 106 6.61 4.37 9.83
C LEU A 106 6.82 3.13 10.70
N ASP A 107 7.03 3.34 12.00
CA ASP A 107 7.26 2.30 12.97
C ASP A 107 5.99 1.91 13.72
N GLU A 108 5.85 0.61 13.96
CA GLU A 108 4.81 -0.04 14.77
C GLU A 108 3.36 0.23 14.33
N MET A 109 2.94 -0.38 13.22
CA MET A 109 1.55 -0.27 12.73
C MET A 109 0.51 -0.77 13.75
N GLY A 110 0.89 -1.57 14.76
CA GLY A 110 -0.02 -1.95 15.84
C GLY A 110 -0.49 -0.78 16.72
N GLU A 111 0.21 0.36 16.72
CA GLU A 111 -0.12 1.51 17.58
C GLU A 111 -1.25 2.41 17.04
N VAL A 112 -1.63 2.31 15.77
CA VAL A 112 -2.74 3.09 15.20
C VAL A 112 -4.08 2.48 15.61
N ASP A 113 -5.12 3.30 15.81
CA ASP A 113 -6.48 2.75 16.02
C ASP A 113 -6.89 1.89 14.81
N PRO A 114 -7.28 0.61 15.00
CA PRO A 114 -7.72 -0.25 13.90
C PRO A 114 -8.82 0.38 13.04
N LYS A 115 -9.65 1.27 13.61
CA LYS A 115 -10.71 1.98 12.88
C LYS A 115 -10.15 2.96 11.85
N GLU A 116 -8.99 3.56 12.12
CA GLU A 116 -8.32 4.54 11.26
C GLU A 116 -7.26 3.89 10.36
N ALA A 117 -6.65 2.77 10.79
CA ALA A 117 -5.55 2.08 10.10
C ALA A 117 -5.77 1.94 8.59
N GLY A 118 -6.93 1.40 8.21
CA GLY A 118 -7.28 1.15 6.80
C GLY A 118 -7.45 2.43 5.97
N ASP A 119 -7.99 3.49 6.57
CA ASP A 119 -8.19 4.78 5.90
C ASP A 119 -6.87 5.53 5.76
N VAL A 120 -6.03 5.51 6.80
CA VAL A 120 -4.69 6.12 6.81
C VAL A 120 -3.80 5.44 5.78
N ALA A 121 -3.71 4.11 5.79
CA ALA A 121 -2.91 3.37 4.81
C ALA A 121 -3.36 3.67 3.37
N TYR A 122 -4.67 3.80 3.15
CA TYR A 122 -5.23 4.14 1.84
C TYR A 122 -4.91 5.58 1.43
N MET A 123 -5.01 6.53 2.36
CA MET A 123 -4.66 7.93 2.16
C MET A 123 -3.19 8.09 1.79
N LEU A 124 -2.28 7.49 2.56
CA LEU A 124 -0.84 7.50 2.31
C LEU A 124 -0.51 6.95 0.93
N ALA A 125 -1.06 5.78 0.57
CA ALA A 125 -0.82 5.14 -0.70
C ALA A 125 -1.46 5.87 -1.91
N ASN A 126 -2.53 6.63 -1.70
CA ASN A 126 -3.19 7.41 -2.76
C ASN A 126 -2.48 8.71 -3.09
N GLY A 127 -1.67 9.24 -2.17
CA GLY A 127 -1.06 10.53 -2.40
C GLY A 127 -2.00 11.71 -2.22
N GLN A 128 -3.06 11.59 -1.42
CA GLN A 128 -4.06 12.66 -1.28
C GLN A 128 -4.69 12.68 0.11
N GLY A 129 -4.67 13.87 0.73
CA GLY A 129 -5.34 14.14 2.00
C GLY A 129 -6.84 14.39 1.85
N LYS A 130 -7.56 14.46 2.97
CA LYS A 130 -9.01 14.71 2.99
C LYS A 130 -9.32 16.11 2.46
N THR A 131 -10.28 16.19 1.54
CA THR A 131 -10.83 17.48 1.10
C THR A 131 -11.57 18.15 2.26
N ARG A 132 -11.30 19.44 2.49
CA ARG A 132 -11.95 20.23 3.53
C ARG A 132 -12.51 21.52 2.94
N ALA A 133 -13.63 21.97 3.50
CA ALA A 133 -14.11 23.33 3.25
C ALA A 133 -13.16 24.33 3.92
N GLY A 134 -12.88 25.43 3.22
CA GLY A 134 -12.17 26.59 3.72
C GLY A 134 -13.01 27.36 4.73
N LYS A 135 -12.38 28.33 5.40
CA LYS A 135 -13.02 29.12 6.47
C LYS A 135 -14.22 29.92 5.96
N TYR A 136 -14.25 30.26 4.67
CA TYR A 136 -15.35 30.99 4.03
C TYR A 136 -16.16 30.12 3.07
N GLY A 137 -16.08 28.79 3.20
CA GLY A 137 -16.85 27.84 2.40
C GLY A 137 -16.27 27.54 1.01
N GLU A 138 -15.15 28.17 0.62
CA GLU A 138 -14.42 27.78 -0.58
C GLU A 138 -13.85 26.36 -0.46
N MET A 139 -13.80 25.61 -1.57
CA MET A 139 -13.16 24.30 -1.55
C MET A 139 -11.64 24.49 -1.49
N ARG A 140 -10.99 24.04 -0.41
CA ARG A 140 -9.53 24.01 -0.33
C ARG A 140 -9.01 22.84 -1.14
N LEU A 141 -8.00 23.09 -1.99
CA LEU A 141 -7.31 22.01 -2.70
C LEU A 141 -6.75 21.02 -1.67
N PRO A 142 -7.06 19.71 -1.80
CA PRO A 142 -6.51 18.71 -0.90
C PRO A 142 -4.99 18.64 -1.07
N ALA A 143 -4.30 18.39 0.04
CA ALA A 143 -2.88 18.07 0.02
C ALA A 143 -2.62 16.88 -0.91
N ARG A 144 -1.55 16.94 -1.69
CA ARG A 144 -1.14 15.85 -2.58
C ARG A 144 0.32 15.52 -2.34
N TRP A 145 0.64 14.24 -2.40
CA TRP A 145 1.99 13.74 -2.29
C TRP A 145 2.20 12.50 -3.15
N ARG A 146 3.45 12.08 -3.30
CA ARG A 146 3.86 10.81 -3.90
C ARG A 146 4.89 10.19 -2.98
N LEU A 147 4.60 8.98 -2.51
CA LEU A 147 5.41 8.30 -1.51
C LEU A 147 5.64 6.85 -1.87
N VAL A 148 6.83 6.39 -1.52
CA VAL A 148 7.04 5.01 -1.10
C VAL A 148 7.20 5.07 0.41
N PHE A 149 6.34 4.36 1.14
CA PHE A 149 6.47 4.26 2.59
C PHE A 149 6.84 2.83 2.98
N LEU A 150 7.67 2.72 4.00
CA LEU A 150 8.04 1.47 4.64
C LEU A 150 7.37 1.44 6.01
N SER A 151 6.78 0.30 6.36
CA SER A 151 6.12 0.10 7.64
C SER A 151 6.70 -1.11 8.35
N THR A 152 6.78 -1.06 9.67
CA THR A 152 7.01 -2.23 10.54
C THR A 152 5.75 -2.53 11.35
N GLY A 153 5.67 -3.74 11.90
CA GLY A 153 4.60 -4.14 12.81
C GLY A 153 4.52 -5.66 12.95
N GLU A 154 4.06 -6.13 14.10
CA GLU A 154 3.87 -7.57 14.38
C GLU A 154 2.63 -8.15 13.71
N VAL A 155 1.64 -7.29 13.42
CA VAL A 155 0.37 -7.67 12.79
C VAL A 155 0.26 -7.07 11.40
N THR A 156 -0.32 -7.80 10.46
CA THR A 156 -0.64 -7.25 9.13
C THR A 156 -1.81 -6.27 9.20
N LEU A 157 -1.96 -5.40 8.20
CA LEU A 157 -3.11 -4.49 8.13
C LEU A 157 -4.44 -5.27 8.11
N GLU A 158 -4.41 -6.48 7.54
CA GLU A 158 -5.53 -7.41 7.53
C GLU A 158 -5.89 -7.95 8.91
N SER A 159 -4.91 -8.47 9.63
CA SER A 159 -5.11 -8.93 11.01
C SER A 159 -5.59 -7.80 11.90
N HIS A 160 -5.00 -6.61 11.74
CA HIS A 160 -5.34 -5.44 12.53
C HIS A 160 -6.80 -5.00 12.31
N LEU A 161 -7.28 -4.94 11.06
CA LEU A 161 -8.68 -4.61 10.77
C LEU A 161 -9.66 -5.72 11.16
N ALA A 162 -9.24 -6.99 11.05
CA ALA A 162 -10.06 -8.14 11.43
C ALA A 162 -10.40 -8.12 12.94
N SER A 163 -9.52 -7.59 13.79
CA SER A 163 -9.75 -7.45 15.24
C SER A 163 -11.02 -6.65 15.60
N ILE A 164 -11.48 -5.77 14.71
CA ILE A 164 -12.70 -4.97 14.86
C ILE A 164 -13.82 -5.40 13.90
N GLY A 165 -13.74 -6.62 13.35
CA GLY A 165 -14.73 -7.16 12.42
C GLY A 165 -14.76 -6.48 11.05
N LYS A 166 -13.74 -5.70 10.68
CA LYS A 166 -13.60 -5.12 9.34
C LYS A 166 -12.71 -6.00 8.46
N ARG A 167 -13.00 -6.03 7.16
CA ARG A 167 -12.16 -6.71 6.17
C ARG A 167 -11.40 -5.70 5.31
N VAL A 168 -10.18 -6.06 4.93
CA VAL A 168 -9.38 -5.27 3.98
C VAL A 168 -9.98 -5.44 2.59
N LYS A 169 -10.10 -4.34 1.85
CA LYS A 169 -10.52 -4.39 0.46
C LYS A 169 -9.33 -4.80 -0.41
N ALA A 170 -9.56 -5.57 -1.48
CA ALA A 170 -8.52 -5.94 -2.45
C ALA A 170 -7.66 -4.75 -2.95
N GLY A 171 -8.27 -3.57 -3.10
CA GLY A 171 -7.55 -2.35 -3.49
C GLY A 171 -6.56 -1.81 -2.44
N GLN A 172 -6.73 -2.14 -1.16
CA GLN A 172 -5.81 -1.81 -0.07
C GLN A 172 -4.62 -2.79 -0.03
N GLN A 173 -4.87 -4.09 -0.20
CA GLN A 173 -3.81 -5.13 -0.18
C GLN A 173 -2.74 -4.98 -1.27
N VAL A 174 -3.09 -4.42 -2.44
CA VAL A 174 -2.08 -4.17 -3.50
C VAL A 174 -1.28 -2.88 -3.28
N ARG A 175 -1.65 -2.10 -2.27
CA ARG A 175 -1.04 -0.80 -1.98
C ARG A 175 -0.12 -0.87 -0.79
N VAL A 176 -0.49 -1.63 0.24
CA VAL A 176 0.36 -2.03 1.36
C VAL A 176 0.77 -3.48 1.12
N ILE A 177 2.02 -3.69 0.71
CA ILE A 177 2.54 -5.02 0.42
C ILE A 177 3.17 -5.53 1.71
N ASP A 178 2.52 -6.50 2.35
CA ASP A 178 3.05 -7.14 3.55
C ASP A 178 4.18 -8.10 3.17
N LEU A 179 5.39 -7.86 3.68
CA LEU A 179 6.55 -8.74 3.49
C LEU A 179 6.88 -9.43 4.80
N SER A 180 7.12 -10.74 4.76
CA SER A 180 7.63 -11.46 5.92
C SER A 180 9.03 -10.94 6.23
N ALA A 181 9.27 -10.54 7.48
CA ALA A 181 10.59 -10.11 7.91
C ALA A 181 11.60 -11.25 7.75
N ASP A 182 11.22 -12.48 8.12
CA ASP A 182 12.04 -13.65 7.85
C ASP A 182 11.79 -14.14 6.43
N ALA A 183 12.81 -13.99 5.59
CA ALA A 183 12.84 -14.47 4.21
C ALA A 183 13.20 -15.96 4.11
N GLY A 184 12.99 -16.75 5.17
CA GLY A 184 13.27 -18.18 5.24
C GLY A 184 14.69 -18.51 5.70
N ALA A 185 15.44 -17.52 6.20
CA ALA A 185 16.80 -17.68 6.68
C ALA A 185 16.86 -17.94 8.20
N GLN A 186 15.73 -17.82 8.92
CA GLN A 186 15.63 -18.04 10.37
C GLN A 186 16.54 -17.13 11.21
N ILE A 187 16.91 -15.97 10.66
CA ILE A 187 17.75 -14.96 11.32
C ILE A 187 17.09 -13.57 11.26
N GLY A 188 15.75 -13.53 11.24
CA GLY A 188 14.97 -12.29 11.16
C GLY A 188 15.07 -11.63 9.79
N VAL A 189 15.22 -10.30 9.77
CA VAL A 189 15.28 -9.48 8.53
C VAL A 189 16.53 -9.70 7.68
N PHE A 190 17.49 -10.50 8.15
CA PHE A 190 18.76 -10.72 7.49
C PHE A 190 18.77 -12.00 6.65
N ASN A 191 19.60 -12.00 5.60
CA ASN A 191 19.89 -13.19 4.82
C ASN A 191 21.33 -13.69 5.06
N GLN A 192 22.19 -12.84 5.62
CA GLN A 192 23.57 -13.15 5.95
C GLN A 192 23.95 -12.39 7.22
N SER A 193 24.63 -13.08 8.14
CA SER A 193 24.94 -12.52 9.46
C SER A 193 26.32 -11.87 9.57
N HIS A 194 27.14 -11.96 8.52
CA HIS A 194 28.50 -11.41 8.46
C HIS A 194 29.39 -11.77 9.66
N GLY A 195 29.20 -12.98 10.22
CA GLY A 195 29.97 -13.46 11.39
C GLY A 195 29.43 -12.98 12.74
N MET A 196 28.32 -12.23 12.77
CA MET A 196 27.58 -11.87 13.98
C MET A 196 26.36 -12.79 14.14
N ASN A 197 25.71 -12.77 15.31
CA ASN A 197 24.33 -13.26 15.41
C ASN A 197 23.35 -12.17 14.93
N ALA A 198 22.07 -12.53 14.73
CA ALA A 198 21.08 -11.59 14.19
C ALA A 198 20.85 -10.35 15.09
N ALA A 199 20.82 -10.53 16.41
CA ALA A 199 20.62 -9.42 17.35
C ALA A 199 21.83 -8.47 17.35
N ASP A 200 23.04 -9.03 17.41
CA ASP A 200 24.28 -8.27 17.36
C ASP A 200 24.40 -7.48 16.05
N LEU A 201 24.02 -8.07 14.92
CA LEU A 201 24.00 -7.39 13.63
C LEU A 201 23.00 -6.23 13.60
N ALA A 202 21.80 -6.43 14.16
CA ALA A 202 20.80 -5.36 14.26
C ALA A 202 21.29 -4.19 15.13
N ASP A 203 21.87 -4.48 16.29
CA ASP A 203 22.42 -3.48 17.20
C ASP A 203 23.61 -2.75 16.56
N HIS A 204 24.48 -3.49 15.87
CA HIS A 204 25.61 -2.92 15.12
C HIS A 204 25.11 -1.94 14.04
N LEU A 205 24.16 -2.35 13.19
CA LEU A 205 23.60 -1.49 12.15
C LEU A 205 22.89 -0.26 12.72
N LYS A 206 22.18 -0.41 13.85
CA LYS A 206 21.53 0.70 14.56
C LYS A 206 22.54 1.70 15.11
N GLN A 207 23.67 1.23 15.64
CA GLN A 207 24.75 2.10 16.10
C GLN A 207 25.41 2.84 14.93
N GLN A 208 25.74 2.12 13.86
CA GLN A 208 26.40 2.71 12.69
C GLN A 208 25.50 3.73 11.97
N SER A 209 24.20 3.46 11.83
CA SER A 209 23.26 4.37 11.17
C SER A 209 23.08 5.70 11.90
N ARG A 210 23.26 5.74 13.22
CA ARG A 210 23.26 6.99 14.00
C ARG A 210 24.49 7.86 13.74
N GLN A 211 25.62 7.25 13.37
CA GLN A 211 26.86 7.96 13.09
C GLN A 211 26.99 8.31 11.59
N HIS A 212 26.39 7.50 10.73
CA HIS A 212 26.52 7.57 9.29
C HIS A 212 25.12 7.60 8.64
N CYS A 213 24.52 8.78 8.54
CA CYS A 213 23.22 8.99 7.91
C CYS A 213 23.22 10.16 6.91
N GLY A 214 22.31 10.14 5.94
CA GLY A 214 22.00 11.28 5.07
C GLY A 214 22.96 11.55 3.91
N SER A 215 24.06 10.81 3.77
CA SER A 215 25.07 11.02 2.71
C SER A 215 24.58 10.58 1.32
N LEU A 216 24.09 9.35 1.19
CA LEU A 216 23.77 8.73 -0.10
C LEU A 216 22.62 9.43 -0.84
N ALA A 217 21.63 9.94 -0.10
CA ALA A 217 20.44 10.53 -0.68
C ALA A 217 20.74 11.81 -1.50
N LEU A 218 21.70 12.64 -1.05
CA LEU A 218 22.04 13.88 -1.75
C LEU A 218 22.75 13.61 -3.07
N ASP A 219 23.66 12.63 -3.09
CA ASP A 219 24.36 12.20 -4.31
C ASP A 219 23.38 11.56 -5.30
N TRP A 220 22.44 10.75 -4.77
CA TRP A 220 21.35 10.17 -5.55
C TRP A 220 20.46 11.24 -6.20
N LEU A 221 20.06 12.27 -5.45
CA LEU A 221 19.25 13.37 -5.98
C LEU A 221 19.98 14.15 -7.08
N ARG A 222 21.28 14.46 -6.88
CA ARG A 222 22.10 15.09 -7.93
C ARG A 222 22.14 14.23 -9.19
N HIS A 223 22.36 12.93 -9.05
CA HIS A 223 22.40 12.03 -10.19
C HIS A 223 21.06 12.01 -10.93
N LEU A 224 19.94 11.87 -10.21
CA LEU A 224 18.60 11.82 -10.80
C LEU A 224 18.22 13.10 -11.53
N THR A 225 18.54 14.28 -10.99
CA THR A 225 18.22 15.53 -11.70
C THR A 225 19.02 15.66 -12.99
N GLN A 226 20.32 15.32 -12.94
CA GLN A 226 21.23 15.41 -14.10
C GLN A 226 20.95 14.34 -15.17
N HIS A 227 20.41 13.18 -14.80
CA HIS A 227 20.21 12.02 -15.69
C HIS A 227 18.74 11.59 -15.82
N SER A 228 17.79 12.50 -15.56
CA SER A 228 16.35 12.21 -15.53
C SER A 228 15.82 11.50 -16.78
N ALA A 229 16.41 11.76 -17.96
CA ALA A 229 16.07 11.12 -19.23
C ALA A 229 16.31 9.60 -19.25
N GLN A 230 17.24 9.09 -18.43
CA GLN A 230 17.60 7.66 -18.38
C GLN A 230 16.67 6.85 -17.48
N VAL A 231 16.00 7.50 -16.52
CA VAL A 231 15.17 6.84 -15.50
C VAL A 231 14.04 6.02 -16.13
N ARG A 232 13.30 6.63 -17.07
CA ARG A 232 12.13 5.99 -17.69
C ARG A 232 12.51 4.79 -18.57
N PRO A 233 13.52 4.87 -19.46
CA PRO A 233 14.02 3.71 -20.20
C PRO A 233 14.45 2.53 -19.30
N VAL A 234 15.20 2.79 -18.24
CA VAL A 234 15.62 1.73 -17.31
C VAL A 234 14.41 1.07 -16.66
N PHE A 235 13.48 1.87 -16.14
CA PHE A 235 12.25 1.34 -15.54
C PHE A 235 11.43 0.50 -16.51
N GLN A 236 11.27 0.94 -17.76
CA GLN A 236 10.50 0.20 -18.77
C GLN A 236 11.11 -1.17 -19.06
N ASN A 237 12.44 -1.25 -19.15
CA ASN A 237 13.14 -2.51 -19.40
C ASN A 237 13.02 -3.47 -18.20
N VAL A 238 13.30 -3.00 -16.98
CA VAL A 238 13.17 -3.80 -15.75
C VAL A 238 11.72 -4.26 -15.57
N ARG A 239 10.74 -3.36 -15.76
CA ARG A 239 9.31 -3.69 -15.69
C ARG A 239 8.93 -4.81 -16.66
N GLN A 240 9.44 -4.80 -17.88
CA GLN A 240 9.18 -5.89 -18.83
C GLN A 240 9.73 -7.23 -18.33
N ARG A 241 10.95 -7.25 -17.78
CA ARG A 241 11.53 -8.48 -17.20
C ARG A 241 10.70 -9.03 -16.04
N PHE A 242 10.29 -8.18 -15.10
CA PHE A 242 9.44 -8.57 -13.97
C PHE A 242 8.05 -9.04 -14.39
N LEU A 243 7.45 -8.45 -15.43
CA LEU A 243 6.15 -8.92 -15.92
C LEU A 243 6.27 -10.22 -16.73
N ALA A 244 7.41 -10.44 -17.39
CA ALA A 244 7.69 -11.67 -18.14
C ALA A 244 8.03 -12.87 -17.24
N SER A 245 8.50 -12.63 -16.01
CA SER A 245 8.74 -13.70 -15.03
C SER A 245 7.47 -14.24 -14.38
N LEU A 246 6.34 -13.55 -14.54
CA LEU A 246 5.04 -13.98 -14.01
C LEU A 246 4.34 -14.96 -14.97
N PRO A 247 3.61 -15.96 -14.44
CA PRO A 247 2.72 -16.79 -15.25
C PRO A 247 1.66 -15.96 -16.00
N PRO A 248 1.29 -16.31 -17.25
CA PRO A 248 0.33 -15.55 -18.06
C PRO A 248 -1.03 -15.31 -17.38
N GLU A 249 -1.48 -16.26 -16.58
CA GLU A 249 -2.74 -16.25 -15.83
C GLU A 249 -2.70 -15.40 -14.54
N SER A 250 -1.55 -14.80 -14.22
CA SER A 250 -1.41 -13.94 -13.04
C SER A 250 -2.41 -12.79 -13.06
N ASP A 251 -3.11 -12.62 -11.95
CA ASP A 251 -4.15 -11.61 -11.85
C ASP A 251 -3.60 -10.17 -11.89
N GLY A 252 -4.50 -9.20 -11.98
CA GLY A 252 -4.13 -7.79 -12.01
C GLY A 252 -3.46 -7.29 -10.73
N GLN A 253 -3.63 -7.97 -9.59
CA GLN A 253 -3.01 -7.59 -8.31
C GLN A 253 -1.53 -7.97 -8.30
N VAL A 254 -1.22 -9.20 -8.68
CA VAL A 254 0.15 -9.73 -8.78
C VAL A 254 0.96 -8.91 -9.78
N ARG A 255 0.39 -8.60 -10.94
CA ARG A 255 1.04 -7.74 -11.94
C ARG A 255 1.36 -6.35 -11.40
N ARG A 256 0.45 -5.72 -10.65
CA ARG A 256 0.68 -4.41 -10.02
C ARG A 256 1.78 -4.45 -8.96
N VAL A 257 1.84 -5.52 -8.16
CA VAL A 257 2.88 -5.69 -7.14
C VAL A 257 4.24 -5.94 -7.81
N ALA A 258 4.30 -6.75 -8.87
CA ALA A 258 5.51 -6.95 -9.65
C ALA A 258 6.04 -5.64 -10.27
N GLU A 259 5.16 -4.74 -10.73
CA GLU A 259 5.56 -3.41 -11.20
C GLU A 259 6.20 -2.56 -10.10
N LYS A 260 5.73 -2.67 -8.84
CA LYS A 260 6.35 -1.97 -7.71
C LYS A 260 7.73 -2.53 -7.40
N PHE A 261 7.90 -3.85 -7.41
CA PHE A 261 9.22 -4.47 -7.27
C PHE A 261 10.16 -4.10 -8.42
N ALA A 262 9.65 -4.01 -9.65
CA ALA A 262 10.41 -3.52 -10.78
C ALA A 262 10.88 -2.06 -10.58
N LEU A 263 10.06 -1.21 -9.97
CA LEU A 263 10.45 0.16 -9.62
C LEU A 263 11.60 0.17 -8.61
N LEU A 264 11.52 -0.66 -7.55
CA LEU A 264 12.58 -0.78 -6.55
C LEU A 264 13.89 -1.29 -7.18
N ALA A 265 13.81 -2.34 -8.00
CA ALA A 265 14.96 -2.88 -8.72
C ALA A 265 15.58 -1.84 -9.65
N SER A 266 14.76 -1.07 -10.38
CA SER A 266 15.23 0.00 -11.27
C SER A 266 15.97 1.09 -10.51
N ALA A 267 15.47 1.49 -9.33
CA ALA A 267 16.13 2.47 -8.47
C ALA A 267 17.49 1.96 -7.99
N GLY A 268 17.58 0.70 -7.54
CA GLY A 268 18.84 0.09 -7.12
C GLY A 268 19.87 -0.02 -8.26
N LEU A 269 19.44 -0.43 -9.46
CA LEU A 269 20.33 -0.50 -10.63
C LEU A 269 20.88 0.88 -11.03
N LEU A 270 20.03 1.91 -11.04
CA LEU A 270 20.45 3.28 -11.30
C LEU A 270 21.39 3.80 -10.21
N ALA A 271 21.15 3.46 -8.93
CA ALA A 271 22.02 3.86 -7.84
C ALA A 271 23.40 3.18 -7.91
N ILE A 272 23.47 1.92 -8.37
CA ILE A 272 24.74 1.23 -8.68
C ILE A 272 25.46 1.93 -9.84
N GLN A 273 24.74 2.24 -10.93
CA GLN A 273 25.30 2.97 -12.08
C GLN A 273 25.85 4.35 -11.66
N ALA A 274 25.16 5.02 -10.74
CA ALA A 274 25.57 6.29 -10.14
C ALA A 274 26.73 6.16 -9.13
N LYS A 275 27.16 4.94 -8.80
CA LYS A 275 28.13 4.62 -7.74
C LYS A 275 27.71 5.12 -6.35
N VAL A 276 26.40 5.27 -6.13
CA VAL A 276 25.81 5.54 -4.82
C VAL A 276 25.75 4.26 -3.99
N LEU A 277 25.55 3.11 -4.66
CA LEU A 277 25.61 1.79 -4.06
C LEU A 277 26.78 1.01 -4.66
N ASP A 278 27.48 0.26 -3.82
CA ASP A 278 28.61 -0.61 -4.18
C ASP A 278 28.18 -2.07 -4.43
N TRP A 279 26.87 -2.30 -4.57
CA TRP A 279 26.29 -3.62 -4.77
C TRP A 279 26.43 -4.11 -6.22
N SER A 280 26.32 -5.42 -6.41
CA SER A 280 26.22 -6.00 -7.76
C SER A 280 24.83 -5.72 -8.37
N ALA A 281 24.77 -5.54 -9.69
CA ALA A 281 23.48 -5.41 -10.39
C ALA A 281 22.61 -6.66 -10.23
N GLN A 282 23.22 -7.85 -10.29
CA GLN A 282 22.52 -9.13 -10.15
C GLN A 282 21.86 -9.29 -8.78
N SER A 283 22.51 -8.82 -7.70
CA SER A 283 21.96 -8.97 -6.34
C SER A 283 20.68 -8.17 -6.12
N VAL A 284 20.54 -6.99 -6.72
CA VAL A 284 19.34 -6.15 -6.55
C VAL A 284 18.12 -6.76 -7.20
N GLU A 285 18.22 -7.18 -8.47
CA GLU A 285 17.09 -7.80 -9.17
C GLU A 285 16.71 -9.13 -8.55
N ALA A 286 17.71 -9.96 -8.18
CA ALA A 286 17.46 -11.24 -7.53
C ALA A 286 16.75 -11.07 -6.17
N ALA A 287 17.15 -10.10 -5.35
CA ALA A 287 16.49 -9.82 -4.08
C ALA A 287 15.04 -9.38 -4.28
N CYS A 288 14.77 -8.48 -5.23
CA CYS A 288 13.41 -8.02 -5.53
C CYS A 288 12.52 -9.15 -6.07
N LEU A 289 13.05 -10.02 -6.93
CA LEU A 289 12.32 -11.19 -7.44
C LEU A 289 12.06 -12.23 -6.34
N SER A 290 13.04 -12.46 -5.46
CA SER A 290 12.88 -13.36 -4.32
C SER A 290 11.75 -12.88 -3.40
N GLN A 291 11.74 -11.60 -3.04
CA GLN A 291 10.69 -11.01 -2.21
C GLN A 291 9.32 -11.00 -2.89
N LEU A 292 9.26 -10.72 -4.19
CA LEU A 292 8.02 -10.84 -4.97
C LEU A 292 7.47 -12.27 -4.92
N ASN A 293 8.32 -13.28 -5.12
CA ASN A 293 7.90 -14.68 -5.10
C ASN A 293 7.43 -15.11 -3.70
N GLN A 294 8.11 -14.68 -2.64
CA GLN A 294 7.66 -14.93 -1.26
C GLN A 294 6.30 -14.30 -0.99
N TRP A 295 6.09 -13.07 -1.45
CA TRP A 295 4.79 -12.41 -1.34
C TRP A 295 3.68 -13.16 -2.11
N ILE A 296 3.95 -13.61 -3.35
CA ILE A 296 3.00 -14.40 -4.15
C ILE A 296 2.65 -15.71 -3.43
N LEU A 297 3.65 -16.40 -2.86
CA LEU A 297 3.43 -17.63 -2.11
C LEU A 297 2.58 -17.40 -0.86
N ALA A 298 2.90 -16.38 -0.05
CA ALA A 298 2.16 -16.03 1.16
C ALA A 298 0.70 -15.63 0.84
N ARG A 299 0.47 -14.99 -0.31
CA ARG A 299 -0.86 -14.66 -0.81
C ARG A 299 -1.70 -15.89 -1.22
N GLY A 300 -1.07 -17.05 -1.40
CA GLY A 300 -1.72 -18.27 -1.90
C GLY A 300 -1.69 -18.41 -3.42
N GLY A 301 -0.73 -17.78 -4.09
CA GLY A 301 -0.44 -17.95 -5.52
C GLY A 301 -0.81 -16.76 -6.41
N VAL A 302 -0.74 -17.01 -7.72
CA VAL A 302 -0.88 -15.99 -8.77
C VAL A 302 -2.32 -15.70 -9.17
N ALA A 303 -3.25 -16.60 -8.81
CA ALA A 303 -4.69 -16.44 -9.01
C ALA A 303 -5.26 -15.37 -8.06
N ALA A 304 -6.50 -14.90 -8.26
CA ALA A 304 -7.08 -13.90 -7.37
C ALA A 304 -7.21 -14.43 -5.93
N ASN A 305 -6.68 -13.66 -4.95
CA ASN A 305 -6.75 -14.04 -3.53
C ASN A 305 -8.21 -14.28 -3.08
N GLU A 306 -9.15 -13.48 -3.58
CA GLU A 306 -10.59 -13.67 -3.33
C GLU A 306 -11.11 -15.04 -3.80
N ASP A 307 -10.56 -15.59 -4.89
CA ASP A 307 -10.97 -16.86 -5.45
C ASP A 307 -10.40 -18.01 -4.59
N GLN A 308 -9.14 -17.91 -4.15
CA GLN A 308 -8.51 -18.86 -3.23
C GLN A 308 -9.16 -18.82 -1.84
N GLN A 309 -9.49 -17.62 -1.34
CA GLN A 309 -10.23 -17.43 -0.10
C GLN A 309 -11.61 -18.08 -0.19
N ALA A 310 -12.32 -17.96 -1.32
CA ALA A 310 -13.60 -18.62 -1.51
C ALA A 310 -13.50 -20.15 -1.40
N ILE A 311 -12.49 -20.75 -2.03
CA ILE A 311 -12.23 -22.20 -1.95
C ILE A 311 -11.96 -22.60 -0.49
N ARG A 312 -11.05 -21.90 0.20
CA ARG A 312 -10.72 -22.15 1.62
C ARG A 312 -11.94 -22.01 2.54
N GLN A 313 -12.77 -20.99 2.33
CA GLN A 313 -13.94 -20.74 3.16
C GLN A 313 -15.01 -21.83 2.97
N VAL A 314 -15.26 -22.25 1.73
CA VAL A 314 -16.19 -23.36 1.46
C VAL A 314 -15.66 -24.68 2.02
N ARG A 315 -14.35 -24.95 1.88
CA ARG A 315 -13.69 -26.11 2.50
C ARG A 315 -13.90 -26.11 4.01
N SER A 316 -13.55 -25.01 4.68
CA SER A 316 -13.68 -24.88 6.14
C SER A 316 -15.13 -25.04 6.62
N PHE A 317 -16.11 -24.52 5.86
CA PHE A 317 -17.52 -24.73 6.16
C PHE A 317 -17.90 -26.21 6.10
N ILE A 318 -17.38 -26.96 5.11
CA ILE A 318 -17.63 -28.40 4.99
C ILE A 318 -16.96 -29.17 6.13
N GLU A 319 -15.72 -28.83 6.50
CA GLU A 319 -15.01 -29.48 7.62
C GLU A 319 -15.75 -29.27 8.95
N GLN A 320 -16.23 -28.05 9.20
CA GLN A 320 -16.91 -27.70 10.46
C GLN A 320 -18.36 -28.19 10.53
N HIS A 321 -19.05 -28.30 9.40
CA HIS A 321 -20.50 -28.50 9.36
C HIS A 321 -20.96 -29.67 8.50
N GLY A 322 -20.04 -30.42 7.88
CA GLY A 322 -20.31 -31.54 6.97
C GLY A 322 -21.25 -32.57 7.58
N GLU A 323 -20.99 -32.98 8.83
CA GLU A 323 -21.80 -33.99 9.51
C GLU A 323 -23.09 -33.44 10.14
N SER A 324 -23.09 -32.17 10.54
CA SER A 324 -24.18 -31.58 11.33
C SER A 324 -25.22 -30.83 10.50
N ARG A 325 -24.86 -30.34 9.30
CA ARG A 325 -25.73 -29.47 8.48
C ARG A 325 -25.99 -29.99 7.07
N PHE A 326 -25.41 -31.12 6.69
CA PHE A 326 -25.73 -31.82 5.43
C PHE A 326 -26.41 -33.15 5.73
N THR A 327 -27.54 -33.41 5.07
CA THR A 327 -28.26 -34.68 5.22
C THR A 327 -27.83 -35.67 4.13
N PRO A 328 -27.45 -36.91 4.46
CA PRO A 328 -27.20 -37.94 3.46
C PRO A 328 -28.45 -38.25 2.64
N LYS A 329 -28.33 -38.17 1.32
CA LYS A 329 -29.44 -38.37 0.39
C LYS A 329 -30.04 -39.78 0.50
N GLN A 330 -29.23 -40.77 0.87
CA GLN A 330 -29.64 -42.16 1.06
C GLN A 330 -30.51 -42.39 2.30
N ILE A 331 -30.37 -41.53 3.32
CA ILE A 331 -31.12 -41.65 4.59
C ILE A 331 -32.47 -40.93 4.50
N GLY A 332 -32.62 -39.97 3.59
CA GLY A 332 -33.84 -39.16 3.44
C GLY A 332 -33.94 -38.05 4.50
N TYR A 333 -35.11 -37.41 4.62
CA TYR A 333 -35.29 -36.31 5.58
C TYR A 333 -35.21 -36.82 7.03
N SER A 334 -34.20 -36.37 7.76
CA SER A 334 -34.15 -36.45 9.23
C SER A 334 -34.61 -35.14 9.87
N SER A 335 -35.48 -35.22 10.87
CA SER A 335 -35.91 -34.08 11.69
C SER A 335 -34.82 -33.57 12.65
N GLN A 336 -33.67 -34.26 12.73
CA GLN A 336 -32.59 -33.96 13.68
C GLN A 336 -31.59 -32.90 13.18
N VAL A 337 -31.63 -32.52 11.90
CA VAL A 337 -30.69 -31.54 11.32
C VAL A 337 -31.22 -30.12 11.50
N ARG A 338 -30.65 -29.37 12.45
CA ARG A 338 -30.96 -27.94 12.66
C ARG A 338 -30.23 -27.09 11.61
N GLN A 339 -30.91 -26.04 11.10
CA GLN A 339 -30.35 -25.09 10.12
C GLN A 339 -29.65 -25.75 8.92
N ARG A 340 -30.29 -26.74 8.29
CA ARG A 340 -29.73 -27.50 7.17
C ARG A 340 -29.15 -26.60 6.07
N ALA A 341 -27.88 -26.77 5.75
CA ALA A 341 -27.17 -26.05 4.68
C ALA A 341 -27.32 -26.75 3.33
N GLY A 342 -27.53 -28.07 3.34
CA GLY A 342 -27.57 -28.86 2.11
C GLY A 342 -27.78 -30.36 2.29
N TRP A 343 -27.38 -31.10 1.27
CA TRP A 343 -27.37 -32.57 1.23
C TRP A 343 -25.98 -33.09 0.89
N ILE A 344 -25.68 -34.31 1.30
CA ILE A 344 -24.50 -35.04 0.83
C ILE A 344 -24.97 -36.21 -0.03
N ASP A 345 -24.41 -36.32 -1.24
CA ASP A 345 -24.70 -37.39 -2.18
C ASP A 345 -23.43 -38.24 -2.38
N THR A 346 -23.50 -39.49 -1.90
CA THR A 346 -22.42 -40.49 -2.02
C THR A 346 -22.80 -41.62 -2.98
N SER A 347 -23.86 -41.48 -3.78
CA SER A 347 -24.28 -42.53 -4.72
C SER A 347 -23.39 -42.64 -5.96
N GLY A 348 -22.61 -41.59 -6.26
CA GLY A 348 -21.72 -41.51 -7.40
C GLY A 348 -20.29 -41.93 -7.08
N PRO A 349 -19.37 -41.87 -8.07
CA PRO A 349 -17.95 -42.20 -7.89
C PRO A 349 -17.20 -41.22 -6.99
N GLN A 350 -17.79 -40.05 -6.70
CA GLN A 350 -17.25 -39.04 -5.79
C GLN A 350 -18.37 -38.54 -4.88
N THR A 351 -18.02 -38.20 -3.64
CA THR A 351 -18.91 -37.52 -2.71
C THR A 351 -19.23 -36.12 -3.23
N LEU A 352 -20.50 -35.71 -3.16
CA LEU A 352 -20.93 -34.35 -3.50
C LEU A 352 -21.61 -33.68 -2.32
N TYR A 353 -21.14 -32.49 -1.97
CA TYR A 353 -21.83 -31.57 -1.07
C TYR A 353 -22.73 -30.64 -1.88
N LEU A 354 -24.04 -30.79 -1.68
CA LEU A 354 -25.10 -30.09 -2.40
C LEU A 354 -25.61 -28.95 -1.53
N PHE A 355 -25.17 -27.73 -1.78
CA PHE A 355 -25.57 -26.56 -0.99
C PHE A 355 -26.88 -25.96 -1.50
N TYR A 356 -27.80 -25.69 -0.58
CA TYR A 356 -28.89 -24.76 -0.88
C TYR A 356 -28.35 -23.35 -1.13
N PRO A 357 -29.04 -22.49 -1.88
CA PRO A 357 -28.61 -21.10 -2.09
C PRO A 357 -28.44 -20.29 -0.79
N THR A 358 -29.14 -20.67 0.29
CA THR A 358 -29.00 -20.08 1.62
C THR A 358 -27.74 -20.58 2.33
N GLY A 359 -27.52 -21.90 2.38
CA GLY A 359 -26.30 -22.48 2.95
C GLY A 359 -25.05 -22.05 2.18
N TRP A 360 -25.14 -21.88 0.86
CA TRP A 360 -24.05 -21.34 0.04
C TRP A 360 -23.70 -19.89 0.41
N ARG A 361 -24.71 -19.04 0.62
CA ARG A 361 -24.51 -17.65 1.05
C ARG A 361 -23.80 -17.56 2.39
N GLU A 362 -24.10 -18.49 3.30
CA GLU A 362 -23.43 -18.60 4.58
C GLU A 362 -21.99 -19.11 4.45
N ALA A 363 -21.78 -20.18 3.68
CA ALA A 363 -20.45 -20.73 3.39
C ALA A 363 -19.53 -19.75 2.63
N THR A 364 -20.11 -18.70 2.04
CA THR A 364 -19.38 -17.66 1.30
C THR A 364 -19.57 -16.27 1.93
N GLU A 365 -19.89 -16.22 3.22
CA GLU A 365 -20.20 -14.97 3.91
C GLU A 365 -19.08 -13.92 3.78
N GLY A 366 -19.49 -12.72 3.35
CA GLY A 366 -18.62 -11.58 3.06
C GLY A 366 -17.79 -11.70 1.79
N LEU A 367 -18.06 -12.69 0.95
CA LEU A 367 -17.62 -12.78 -0.45
C LEU A 367 -18.84 -12.66 -1.39
N SER A 368 -18.59 -12.44 -2.68
CA SER A 368 -19.66 -12.53 -3.69
C SER A 368 -19.99 -14.01 -3.96
N PRO A 369 -21.23 -14.48 -3.71
CA PRO A 369 -21.58 -15.89 -3.87
C PRO A 369 -21.44 -16.39 -5.31
N ASP A 370 -21.67 -15.52 -6.31
CA ASP A 370 -21.49 -15.84 -7.73
C ASP A 370 -20.00 -15.97 -8.08
N ARG A 371 -19.17 -15.06 -7.57
CA ARG A 371 -17.73 -15.10 -7.79
C ARG A 371 -17.10 -16.33 -7.14
N ALA A 372 -17.46 -16.62 -5.89
CA ALA A 372 -17.02 -17.81 -5.19
C ALA A 372 -17.36 -19.09 -5.98
N ALA A 373 -18.58 -19.16 -6.52
CA ALA A 373 -18.99 -20.33 -7.30
C ALA A 373 -18.17 -20.47 -8.59
N LYS A 374 -17.88 -19.36 -9.29
CA LYS A 374 -16.98 -19.35 -10.46
C LYS A 374 -15.54 -19.73 -10.11
N ALA A 375 -15.04 -19.30 -8.96
CA ALA A 375 -13.71 -19.69 -8.47
C ALA A 375 -13.61 -21.21 -8.25
N LEU A 376 -14.57 -21.80 -7.54
CA LEU A 376 -14.61 -23.26 -7.35
C LEU A 376 -14.84 -24.01 -8.68
N MET A 377 -15.59 -23.45 -9.63
CA MET A 377 -15.74 -24.04 -10.97
C MET A 377 -14.40 -24.06 -11.71
N ALA A 378 -13.67 -22.94 -11.73
CA ALA A 378 -12.38 -22.81 -12.40
C ALA A 378 -11.32 -23.74 -11.77
N ALA A 379 -11.34 -23.88 -10.44
CA ALA A 379 -10.49 -24.83 -9.72
C ALA A 379 -10.96 -26.30 -9.82
N GLY A 380 -12.10 -26.56 -10.49
CA GLY A 380 -12.59 -27.91 -10.71
C GLY A 380 -13.33 -28.56 -9.53
N TYR A 381 -13.53 -27.84 -8.42
CA TYR A 381 -14.26 -28.31 -7.24
C TYR A 381 -15.78 -28.18 -7.35
N LEU A 382 -16.31 -27.33 -8.23
CA LEU A 382 -17.76 -27.17 -8.41
C LEU A 382 -18.22 -27.76 -9.75
N ILE A 383 -19.33 -28.51 -9.73
CA ILE A 383 -19.94 -29.11 -10.92
C ILE A 383 -21.03 -28.17 -11.47
N PRO A 384 -20.81 -27.53 -12.63
CA PRO A 384 -21.77 -26.61 -13.20
C PRO A 384 -22.86 -27.30 -14.02
N ASP A 385 -23.87 -26.51 -14.43
CA ASP A 385 -24.88 -26.84 -15.43
C ASP A 385 -24.69 -25.91 -16.65
N GLY A 386 -23.82 -26.34 -17.59
CA GLY A 386 -23.30 -25.47 -18.65
C GLY A 386 -22.47 -24.31 -18.07
N ASN A 387 -22.85 -23.07 -18.39
CA ASN A 387 -22.21 -21.86 -17.84
C ASN A 387 -22.81 -21.41 -16.49
N ARG A 388 -23.78 -22.15 -15.94
CA ARG A 388 -24.45 -21.77 -14.69
C ARG A 388 -23.83 -22.53 -13.51
N PRO A 389 -23.44 -21.84 -12.42
CA PRO A 389 -22.86 -22.51 -11.27
C PRO A 389 -23.83 -23.42 -10.49
N GLN A 390 -25.13 -23.17 -10.60
CA GLN A 390 -26.14 -24.01 -9.94
C GLN A 390 -26.74 -25.03 -10.90
N ARG A 391 -26.91 -26.25 -10.42
CA ARG A 391 -27.51 -27.37 -11.15
C ARG A 391 -28.82 -27.82 -10.52
N LYS A 392 -29.78 -28.26 -11.34
CA LYS A 392 -30.97 -28.96 -10.83
C LYS A 392 -30.59 -30.33 -10.30
N VAL A 393 -30.86 -30.60 -9.03
CA VAL A 393 -30.55 -31.88 -8.38
C VAL A 393 -31.84 -32.53 -7.88
N SER A 394 -31.99 -33.83 -8.14
CA SER A 394 -33.13 -34.59 -7.60
C SER A 394 -32.87 -34.95 -6.15
N LEU A 395 -33.78 -34.54 -5.27
CA LEU A 395 -33.73 -34.84 -3.84
C LEU A 395 -34.69 -35.98 -3.48
N PRO A 396 -34.54 -36.61 -2.29
CA PRO A 396 -35.36 -37.76 -1.87
C PRO A 396 -36.86 -37.43 -1.67
N ASP A 397 -37.20 -36.15 -1.52
CA ASP A 397 -38.58 -35.65 -1.41
C ASP A 397 -39.25 -35.41 -2.78
N ASN A 398 -38.68 -35.95 -3.86
CA ASN A 398 -39.10 -35.72 -5.25
C ASN A 398 -39.03 -34.26 -5.72
N THR A 399 -38.37 -33.37 -4.97
CA THR A 399 -38.12 -32.00 -5.42
C THR A 399 -36.86 -31.93 -6.31
N ARG A 400 -36.79 -30.89 -7.15
CA ARG A 400 -35.65 -30.64 -8.04
C ARG A 400 -35.10 -29.21 -7.92
N PRO A 401 -34.64 -28.78 -6.73
CA PRO A 401 -34.10 -27.45 -6.54
C PRO A 401 -32.79 -27.24 -7.30
N ARG A 402 -32.45 -25.97 -7.52
CA ARG A 402 -31.12 -25.57 -7.98
C ARG A 402 -30.17 -25.46 -6.79
N MET A 403 -29.07 -26.18 -6.87
CA MET A 403 -28.09 -26.29 -5.79
C MET A 403 -26.68 -26.09 -6.34
N TYR A 404 -25.75 -25.68 -5.48
CA TYR A 404 -24.33 -25.67 -5.80
C TYR A 404 -23.75 -27.04 -5.46
N CYS A 405 -23.17 -27.72 -6.46
CA CYS A 405 -22.67 -29.08 -6.32
C CYS A 405 -21.15 -29.06 -6.16
N VAL A 406 -20.66 -29.12 -4.93
CA VAL A 406 -19.22 -29.12 -4.60
C VAL A 406 -18.73 -30.56 -4.47
N LYS A 407 -17.61 -30.88 -5.11
CA LYS A 407 -16.95 -32.20 -5.02
C LYS A 407 -16.28 -32.36 -3.66
N GLY A 408 -16.35 -33.55 -3.09
CA GLY A 408 -15.67 -33.91 -1.85
C GLY A 408 -14.15 -33.79 -1.94
N SER A 409 -13.58 -33.87 -3.16
CA SER A 409 -12.16 -33.66 -3.40
C SER A 409 -11.64 -32.27 -2.99
N ILE A 410 -12.53 -31.31 -2.70
CA ILE A 410 -12.13 -30.04 -2.09
C ILE A 410 -11.47 -30.21 -0.72
N LEU A 411 -11.69 -31.36 -0.05
CA LEU A 411 -11.11 -31.71 1.25
C LEU A 411 -9.78 -32.47 1.13
N ASP A 412 -9.40 -32.91 -0.07
CA ASP A 412 -8.19 -33.72 -0.31
C ASP A 412 -6.95 -32.85 -0.59
N ASP A 413 -7.18 -31.59 -0.96
CA ASP A 413 -6.19 -30.49 -1.11
C ASP A 413 -6.29 -29.52 0.07
#